data_AF-A0A417CZF3-F1
#
_entry.id   AF-A0A417CZF3-F1
#
_cell.length_a   1.000
_cell.length_b   1.000
_cell.length_c   1.000
_cell.angle_alpha   90.00
_cell.angle_beta   90.00
_cell.angle_gamma   90.00
#
_symmetry.space_group_name_H-M   'P 1'
#
loop_
_entity.id
_entity.type
_entity.pdbx_description
1 polymer ?
#
loop_
_entity_poly.entity_id
_entity_poly.type
_entity_poly.pdbx_seq_one_letter_code
_entity_poly.pdbx_strand_id
1 'polypeptide(L)' 'MCGTVSCIGPSQAAPILLDGLSKLEYRGYDSAGLAVRDEENKTRIIKAKGSLKESARSMRIWL' A
#
# COMPACT_ATOMS: atom_id res chain seq x y z
N MET A 1 7.73 -9.89 -11.07
CA MET A 1 6.79 -8.91 -11.66
C MET A 1 6.63 -7.74 -10.70
N CYS A 2 6.57 -6.51 -11.19
CA CYS A 2 6.37 -5.30 -10.38
C CYS A 2 5.02 -4.67 -10.75
N GLY A 3 4.34 -4.04 -9.80
CA GLY A 3 3.08 -3.32 -10.02
C GLY A 3 3.01 -2.16 -9.05
N THR A 4 2.52 -1.03 -9.52
CA THR A 4 2.48 0.21 -8.73
C THR A 4 1.09 0.81 -8.87
N VAL A 5 0.51 1.18 -7.74
CA VAL A 5 -0.77 1.89 -7.66
C VAL A 5 -0.50 3.20 -6.96
N SER A 6 -1.09 4.28 -7.47
CA SER A 6 -1.02 5.61 -6.86
C SER A 6 -2.42 6.22 -6.84
N CYS A 7 -2.70 7.03 -5.83
CA CYS A 7 -3.94 7.75 -5.69
C CYS A 7 -3.64 9.16 -5.19
N ILE A 8 -4.35 10.15 -5.73
CA ILE A 8 -4.28 11.55 -5.33
C ILE A 8 -5.72 12.02 -5.10
N GLY A 9 -6.00 12.55 -3.92
CA GLY A 9 -7.33 13.04 -3.58
C GLY A 9 -7.47 13.36 -2.09
N PRO A 10 -8.63 13.90 -1.68
CA PRO A 10 -8.91 14.25 -0.29
C PRO A 10 -9.20 13.02 0.60
N SER A 11 -9.43 11.86 -0.02
CA SER A 11 -9.70 10.61 0.70
C SER A 11 -8.42 9.98 1.25
N GLN A 12 -8.56 9.23 2.34
CA GLN A 12 -7.46 8.46 2.91
C GLN A 12 -6.85 7.52 1.85
N ALA A 13 -5.55 7.71 1.55
CA ALA A 13 -4.91 6.97 0.46
C ALA A 13 -4.66 5.49 0.78
N ALA A 14 -4.41 5.15 2.05
CA ALA A 14 -4.10 3.79 2.49
C ALA A 14 -5.12 2.71 2.04
N PRO A 15 -6.44 2.86 2.27
CA PRO A 15 -7.43 1.86 1.82
C PRO A 15 -7.44 1.68 0.31
N ILE A 16 -7.35 2.79 -0.44
CA ILE A 16 -7.43 2.79 -1.90
C ILE A 16 -6.22 2.07 -2.50
N LEU A 17 -5.04 2.37 -1.97
CA LEU A 17 -3.79 1.73 -2.40
C LEU A 17 -3.78 0.23 -2.06
N LEU A 18 -4.26 -0.16 -0.87
CA LEU A 18 -4.38 -1.56 -0.47
C LEU A 18 -5.36 -2.34 -1.35
N ASP A 19 -6.54 -1.78 -1.65
CA ASP A 19 -7.52 -2.39 -2.57
C ASP A 19 -6.95 -2.55 -3.98
N GLY A 20 -6.30 -1.51 -4.50
CA GLY A 20 -5.65 -1.56 -5.81
C GLY A 20 -4.53 -2.60 -5.88
N LEU A 21 -3.70 -2.70 -4.84
CA LEU A 21 -2.66 -3.73 -4.74
C LEU A 21 -3.26 -5.13 -4.65
N SER A 22 -4.38 -5.32 -3.93
CA SER A 22 -5.06 -6.62 -3.79
C SER A 22 -5.55 -7.14 -5.14
N LYS A 23 -6.04 -6.27 -6.01
CA LYS A 23 -6.43 -6.64 -7.38
C LYS A 23 -5.25 -7.12 -8.24
N LEU A 24 -4.03 -6.71 -7.90
CA LEU A 24 -2.81 -7.13 -8.58
C LEU A 24 -2.20 -8.41 -7.98
N GLU A 25 -2.64 -8.84 -6.79
CA GLU A 25 -2.09 -9.99 -6.03
C GLU A 25 -2.04 -11.29 -6.84
N TYR A 26 -2.96 -11.49 -7.80
CA TYR A 26 -2.96 -12.62 -8.73
C TYR A 26 -1.60 -12.87 -9.42
N ARG A 27 -0.76 -11.84 -9.58
CA ARG A 27 0.58 -11.95 -10.18
C ARG A 27 1.67 -12.48 -9.24
N GLY A 28 1.37 -12.68 -7.95
CA GLY A 28 2.31 -13.24 -6.97
C GLY A 28 3.42 -12.26 -6.59
N TYR A 29 3.10 -11.25 -5.77
CA TYR A 29 4.09 -10.31 -5.24
C TYR A 29 4.76 -10.86 -3.97
N ASP A 30 6.09 -10.87 -3.95
CA ASP A 30 6.93 -11.27 -2.80
C ASP A 30 7.27 -10.08 -1.87
N SER A 31 6.83 -8.88 -2.21
CA SER A 31 6.98 -7.68 -1.38
C SER A 31 5.95 -6.63 -1.74
N ALA A 32 5.63 -5.77 -0.79
CA ALA A 32 4.76 -4.62 -0.99
C ALA A 32 5.29 -3.41 -0.23
N GLY A 33 5.04 -2.22 -0.77
CA GLY A 33 5.38 -0.97 -0.13
C GLY A 33 4.28 0.07 -0.33
N LEU A 34 4.08 0.90 0.68
CA LEU A 34 3.14 2.01 0.66
C LEU A 34 3.88 3.29 1.00
N ALA A 35 3.62 4.36 0.27
CA ALA A 35 4.08 5.70 0.61
C ALA A 35 2.85 6.62 0.64
N VAL A 36 2.58 7.20 1.80
CA VAL A 36 1.46 8.12 2.00
C VAL A 36 2.01 9.43 2.53
N ARG A 37 1.53 10.54 1.97
CA ARG A 37 1.82 11.88 2.46
C ARG A 37 0.66 12.33 3.33
N ASP A 38 1.00 12.78 4.54
CA ASP A 38 0.07 13.34 5.49
C ASP A 38 -0.17 14.84 5.24
N GLU A 39 -1.20 15.42 5.88
CA GLU A 39 -1.56 16.84 5.75
C GLU A 39 -0.41 17.77 6.17
N GLU A 40 0.42 17.33 7.13
CA GLU A 40 1.65 18.05 7.53
C GLU A 40 2.80 17.94 6.51
N ASN A 41 2.55 17.50 5.27
CA ASN A 41 3.56 17.19 4.23
C ASN A 41 4.58 16.10 4.64
N LYS A 42 4.37 15.41 5.76
CA LYS A 42 5.22 14.31 6.20
C LYS A 42 4.93 13.09 5.34
N THR A 43 5.96 12.56 4.68
CA THR A 43 5.83 11.33 3.90
C THR A 43 6.18 10.14 4.78
N ARG A 44 5.22 9.23 4.96
CA ARG A 44 5.43 7.96 5.66
C ARG A 44 5.56 6.85 4.64
N ILE A 45 6.61 6.05 4.79
CA ILE A 45 6.92 4.94 3.90
C ILE A 45 6.92 3.67 4.72
N ILE A 46 6.15 2.68 4.28
CA ILE A 46 6.08 1.35 4.87
C ILE A 46 6.49 0.36 3.79
N LYS A 47 7.36 -0.58 4.16
CA LYS A 47 7.78 -1.66 3.28
C LYS A 47 7.61 -2.95 4.07
N ALA A 48 7.03 -3.95 3.43
CA ALA A 48 6.92 -5.28 3.99
C ALA A 48 7.35 -6.31 2.94
N LYS A 49 8.01 -7.35 3.42
CA LYS A 49 8.46 -8.49 2.63
C LYS A 49 7.50 -9.64 2.85
N GLY A 50 7.29 -10.46 1.82
CA GLY A 50 6.32 -11.54 1.81
C GLY A 50 5.08 -11.19 0.99
N SER A 51 4.15 -12.15 0.93
CA SER A 51 2.91 -12.02 0.17
C SER A 51 2.14 -10.77 0.58
N LEU A 52 1.36 -10.21 -0.35
CA LEU A 52 0.56 -9.02 -0.09
C LEU A 52 -0.38 -9.22 1.12
N LYS A 53 -0.94 -10.42 1.35
CA LYS A 53 -1.73 -10.74 2.57
C LYS A 53 -0.97 -10.50 3.88
N GLU A 54 0.28 -10.93 3.95
CA GLU A 54 1.15 -10.76 5.14
C GLU A 54 1.49 -9.29 5.34
N SER A 55 1.90 -8.64 4.23
CA SER A 55 2.27 -7.23 4.19
C SER A 55 1.10 -6.30 4.53
N ALA A 56 -0.09 -6.60 4.02
CA ALA A 56 -1.31 -5.82 4.23
C ALA A 56 -1.74 -5.82 5.69
N ARG A 57 -1.50 -6.89 6.45
CA ARG A 57 -1.82 -6.93 7.89
C ARG A 57 -1.02 -5.89 8.67
N SER A 58 0.26 -5.72 8.35
CA SER A 58 1.13 -4.71 8.97
C SER A 58 0.73 -3.29 8.55
N MET A 59 0.32 -3.13 7.29
CA MET A 59 -0.16 -1.84 6.74
C MET A 59 -1.58 -1.47 7.20
N ARG A 60 -2.41 -2.44 7.61
CA ARG A 60 -3.79 -2.22 8.09
C ARG A 60 -3.88 -1.49 9.43
N ILE A 61 -2.79 -1.39 10.17
CA ILE A 61 -2.69 -0.63 11.42
C ILE A 61 -2.77 0.88 11.14
N TRP A 62 -2.59 1.29 9.87
CA TRP A 62 -2.58 2.67 9.38
C TRP A 62 -3.83 3.04 8.58
N LEU A 63 -4.88 2.22 8.66
CA LEU A 63 -6.24 2.52 8.22
C LEU A 63 -7.01 3.22 9.35
#